data_AF-A0A2W1D310-F1
#
_entry.id   AF-A0A2W1D310-F1
#
_cell.length_a   1.000
_cell.length_b   1.000
_cell.length_c   1.000
_cell.angle_alpha   90.00
_cell.angle_beta   90.00
_cell.angle_gamma   90.00
#
_symmetry.space_group_name_H-M   'P 1'
#
loop_
_entity.id
_entity.type
_entity.pdbx_description
1 polymer ?
#
loop_
_entity_poly.entity_id
_entity_poly.type
_entity_poly.pdbx_seq_one_letter_code
_entity_poly.pdbx_strand_id
1 'polypeptide(L)'
;MTLNHANVEMIPGTEIISYDASAKQTLVPVPSSDPRDPLNWGRKWKFMVMASQWLFTWIAVTGELSIAQMFPLLGKEYLSQ
;
A
#
# COMPACT_ATOMS: atom_id res chain seq x y z
N MET A 1 25.91 37.18 -0.04
CA MET A 1 25.06 37.12 -1.25
C MET A 1 23.73 36.51 -0.84
N THR A 2 22.72 37.34 -0.64
CA THR A 2 21.39 36.96 -0.14
C THR A 2 20.54 36.44 -1.29
N LEU A 3 20.15 35.16 -1.25
CA LEU A 3 19.27 34.57 -2.26
C LEU A 3 17.83 35.05 -2.03
N ASN A 4 17.31 35.78 -3.01
CA ASN A 4 15.90 36.15 -3.12
C ASN A 4 15.07 34.87 -3.30
N HIS A 5 14.41 34.41 -2.24
CA HIS A 5 13.30 33.49 -2.37
C HIS A 5 12.13 34.27 -2.98
N ALA A 6 11.96 34.14 -4.29
CA ALA A 6 10.81 34.67 -5.01
C ALA A 6 9.53 34.16 -4.33
N ASN A 7 8.80 35.08 -3.70
CA ASN A 7 7.39 35.05 -3.29
C ASN A 7 6.64 33.72 -3.58
N VAL A 8 6.89 32.66 -2.81
CA VAL A 8 6.01 31.50 -2.76
C VAL A 8 5.08 31.74 -1.58
N GLU A 9 3.82 32.00 -1.86
CA GLU A 9 2.78 32.09 -0.85
C GLU A 9 2.64 30.71 -0.18
N MET A 10 3.07 30.62 1.08
CA MET A 10 3.00 29.39 1.85
C MET A 10 1.55 29.17 2.30
N ILE A 11 0.89 28.22 1.64
CA ILE A 11 -0.46 27.80 2.02
C ILE A 11 -0.36 27.10 3.39
N PRO A 12 -1.10 27.54 4.42
CA PRO A 12 -1.09 26.87 5.71
C PRO A 12 -1.54 25.41 5.56
N GLY A 13 -0.68 24.47 5.93
CA GLY A 13 -0.87 23.02 5.73
C GLY A 13 0.00 22.40 4.63
N THR A 14 0.83 23.18 3.94
CA THR A 14 1.80 22.69 2.95
C THR A 14 3.24 22.89 3.46
N GLU A 15 3.88 21.83 3.94
CA GLU A 15 5.31 21.87 4.25
C GLU A 15 6.19 21.93 3.01
N ILE A 16 7.24 22.77 3.05
CA ILE A 16 8.27 22.82 2.01
C ILE A 16 9.21 21.63 2.26
N ILE A 17 9.19 20.66 1.35
CA ILE A 17 10.08 19.51 1.40
C ILE A 17 11.47 19.93 0.89
N SER A 18 12.42 20.10 1.80
CA SER A 18 13.84 20.27 1.45
C SER A 18 14.53 18.90 1.38
N TYR A 19 15.33 18.66 0.34
CA TYR A 19 16.11 17.43 0.16
C TYR A 19 17.40 17.41 0.99
N ASP A 20 17.69 18.47 1.76
CA ASP A 20 18.88 18.52 2.59
C ASP A 20 18.75 17.54 3.77
N ALA A 21 19.77 16.70 3.98
CA ALA A 21 19.83 15.65 5.00
C ALA A 21 19.75 16.20 6.45
N SER A 22 19.78 17.52 6.62
CA SER A 22 19.59 18.24 7.88
C SER A 22 18.11 18.43 8.27
N ALA A 23 17.17 18.19 7.36
CA ALA A 23 15.74 18.29 7.64
C ALA A 23 15.27 17.07 8.46
N LYS A 24 15.03 17.28 9.76
CA LYS A 24 14.63 16.26 10.76
C LYS A 24 13.32 15.51 10.46
N GLN A 25 12.61 15.85 9.38
CA GLN A 25 11.41 15.16 8.92
C GLN A 25 11.38 15.13 7.37
N THR A 26 12.23 14.30 6.78
CA THR A 26 11.95 13.81 5.43
C THR A 26 10.86 12.72 5.55
N LEU A 27 9.60 13.09 5.33
CA LEU A 27 8.47 12.15 5.30
C LEU A 27 8.46 11.25 4.05
N VAL A 28 9.40 11.48 3.13
CA VAL A 28 9.65 10.60 1.99
C VAL A 28 10.64 9.52 2.44
N PRO A 29 10.24 8.23 2.50
CA PRO A 29 11.19 7.17 2.80
C PRO A 29 12.24 7.12 1.68
N VAL A 30 13.43 7.62 2.00
CA VAL A 30 14.60 7.51 1.13
C VAL A 30 15.01 6.04 1.12
N PRO A 31 15.29 5.44 -0.05
CA PRO A 31 15.76 4.06 -0.10
C PRO A 31 17.00 3.91 0.79
N SER A 32 16.91 3.03 1.78
CA SER A 32 18.04 2.72 2.65
C SER A 32 19.14 2.04 1.85
N SER A 33 20.38 2.00 2.32
CA SER A 33 21.44 1.21 1.68
C SER A 33 21.33 -0.29 1.95
N ASP A 34 20.34 -0.73 2.74
CA ASP A 34 20.11 -2.13 3.05
C ASP A 34 19.51 -2.90 1.85
N PRO A 35 20.14 -3.98 1.36
CA PRO A 35 19.59 -4.82 0.28
C PRO A 35 18.27 -5.53 0.66
N ARG A 36 17.90 -5.59 1.94
CA ARG A 36 16.61 -6.11 2.40
C ARG A 36 15.47 -5.10 2.30
N ASP A 37 15.77 -3.83 2.03
CA ASP A 37 14.76 -2.79 1.87
C ASP A 37 13.85 -3.12 0.66
N PRO A 38 12.52 -3.25 0.85
CA PRO A 38 11.57 -3.45 -0.23
C PRO A 38 11.68 -2.42 -1.36
N LEU A 39 12.15 -1.21 -1.05
CA LEU A 39 12.39 -0.16 -2.03
C LEU A 39 13.54 -0.52 -3.00
N ASN A 40 14.56 -1.25 -2.54
CA ASN A 40 15.72 -1.66 -3.33
C ASN A 40 15.52 -2.96 -4.13
N TRP A 41 14.43 -3.67 -3.90
CA TRP A 41 14.22 -4.96 -4.56
C TRP A 41 14.15 -4.83 -6.09
N GLY A 42 14.73 -5.83 -6.77
CA GLY A 42 14.64 -5.94 -8.22
C GLY A 42 13.18 -6.08 -8.68
N ARG A 43 12.88 -5.58 -9.89
CA ARG A 43 11.51 -5.60 -10.47
C ARG A 43 10.86 -6.97 -10.42
N LYS A 44 11.60 -8.04 -10.74
CA LYS A 44 11.08 -9.43 -10.73
C LYS A 44 10.55 -9.83 -9.34
N TRP A 45 11.32 -9.56 -8.30
CA TRP A 45 10.95 -9.88 -6.93
C TRP A 45 9.76 -9.06 -6.44
N LYS A 46 9.73 -7.76 -6.78
CA LYS A 46 8.55 -6.91 -6.53
C LYS A 46 7.28 -7.49 -7.17
N PHE A 47 7.36 -7.92 -8.44
CA PHE A 47 6.21 -8.54 -9.12
C PHE A 47 5.79 -9.86 -8.49
N MET A 48 6.73 -10.70 -8.05
CA MET A 48 6.40 -11.96 -7.36
C MET A 48 5.63 -11.70 -6.06
N VAL A 49 6.08 -10.74 -5.25
CA VAL A 49 5.40 -10.36 -4.00
C VAL A 49 4.01 -9.78 -4.28
N MET A 50 3.89 -8.90 -5.28
CA MET A 50 2.59 -8.36 -5.68
C MET A 50 1.62 -9.44 -6.19
N ALA A 51 2.10 -10.38 -6.99
CA ALA A 51 1.30 -11.50 -7.48
C ALA A 51 0.85 -12.42 -6.34
N SER A 52 1.71 -12.69 -5.37
CA SER A 52 1.36 -13.46 -4.16
C SER A 52 0.26 -12.78 -3.36
N GLN A 53 0.36 -11.47 -3.15
CA GLN A 53 -0.65 -10.69 -2.42
C GLN A 53 -1.99 -10.67 -3.16
N TRP A 54 -1.95 -10.52 -4.49
CA TRP A 54 -3.12 -10.57 -5.33
C TRP A 54 -3.81 -11.94 -5.26
N LEU A 55 -3.04 -13.02 -5.38
CA LEU A 55 -3.55 -14.39 -5.31
C LEU A 55 -4.18 -14.70 -3.94
N PHE A 56 -3.52 -14.31 -2.85
CA PHE A 56 -4.07 -14.49 -1.51
C PHE A 56 -5.42 -13.81 -1.34
N THR A 57 -5.52 -12.55 -1.78
CA THR A 57 -6.77 -11.77 -1.72
C THR A 57 -7.86 -12.43 -2.56
N TRP A 58 -7.50 -12.95 -3.74
CA TRP A 58 -8.45 -13.63 -4.62
C TRP A 58 -9.00 -14.91 -3.99
N ILE A 59 -8.13 -15.77 -3.45
CA ILE A 59 -8.53 -17.01 -2.77
C ILE A 59 -9.44 -16.72 -1.58
N ALA A 60 -9.10 -15.73 -0.76
CA ALA A 60 -9.89 -15.35 0.40
C ALA A 60 -11.33 -14.96 0.01
N VAL A 61 -11.49 -14.10 -1.01
CA VAL A 61 -12.81 -13.66 -1.49
C VAL A 61 -13.62 -14.80 -2.13
N THR A 62 -12.99 -15.65 -2.94
CA THR A 62 -13.67 -16.81 -3.54
C THR A 62 -14.13 -17.81 -2.48
N GLY A 63 -13.36 -18.00 -1.41
CA GLY A 63 -13.75 -18.88 -0.30
C GLY A 63 -15.05 -18.43 0.35
N GLU A 64 -15.19 -17.14 0.65
CA GLU A 64 -16.42 -16.59 1.25
C GLU A 64 -17.63 -16.67 0.30
N LEU A 65 -17.44 -16.33 -0.98
CA LEU A 65 -18.51 -16.43 -2.00
C LEU A 65 -18.96 -17.88 -2.24
N SER A 66 -18.08 -18.85 -2.07
CA SER A 66 -18.42 -20.28 -2.18
C SER A 66 -19.31 -20.76 -1.04
N ILE A 67 -19.18 -20.18 0.16
CA ILE A 67 -20.00 -20.55 1.31
C ILE A 67 -21.37 -19.87 1.23
N ALA A 68 -21.42 -18.63 0.74
CA ALA A 68 -22.66 -17.86 0.60
C ALA A 68 -23.72 -18.56 -0.27
N GLN A 69 -23.32 -19.21 -1.36
CA GLN A 69 -24.24 -19.94 -2.24
C GLN A 69 -24.77 -21.25 -1.64
N MET A 70 -24.24 -21.71 -0.51
CA MET A 70 -24.70 -22.94 0.14
C MET A 70 -25.89 -22.71 1.09
N PHE A 71 -26.11 -21.47 1.55
CA PHE A 71 -27.23 -21.11 2.42
C PHE A 71 -28.63 -21.45 1.86
N PRO A 72 -28.93 -21.28 0.55
CA PRO A 72 -30.25 -21.61 0.00
C PRO A 72 -30.57 -23.12 0.00
N LEU A 73 -29.55 -23.98 -0.10
CA LEU A 73 -29.74 -25.44 -0.05
C LEU A 73 -29.93 -25.91 1.40
N LEU A 74 -29.10 -25.41 2.32
CA LEU A 74 -29.25 -25.69 3.75
C LEU A 74 -30.60 -25.20 4.29
N GLY A 75 -31.09 -24.04 3.83
CA GLY A 75 -32.42 -23.55 4.20
C GLY A 75 -33.54 -24.50 3.76
N LYS A 76 -33.42 -25.14 2.58
CA LYS A 76 -34.43 -26.10 2.12
C LYS A 76 -34.36 -27.43 2.88
N GLU A 77 -33.17 -27.91 3.20
CA GLU A 77 -32.96 -29.17 3.91
C GLU A 77 -33.44 -29.08 5.38
N TYR A 78 -33.15 -27.97 6.06
CA TYR A 78 -33.39 -27.84 7.51
C TYR A 78 -34.66 -27.08 7.91
N LEU A 79 -35.28 -26.29 7.01
CA LEU A 79 -36.54 -25.55 7.30
C LEU A 79 -37.79 -26.21 6.69
N SER A 80 -37.65 -27.31 5.94
CA SER A 80 -38.79 -28.06 5.36
C SER A 80 -39.18 -29.33 6.14
N GLN A 81 -38.53 -29.58 7.27
CA GLN A 81 -38.85 -30.62 8.25
C GLN A 81 -39.41 -29.98 9.53
#